data_AF-A0A389M9Q4-F1
#
_entry.id   AF-A0A389M9Q4-F1
#
_cell.length_a   1.000
_cell.length_b   1.000
_cell.length_c   1.000
_cell.angle_alpha   90.00
_cell.angle_beta   90.00
_cell.angle_gamma   90.00
#
_symmetry.space_group_name_H-M   'P 1'
#
loop_
_entity.id
_entity.type
_entity.pdbx_description
1 polymer ?
#
loop_
_entity_poly.entity_id
_entity_poly.type
_entity_poly.pdbx_seq_one_letter_code
_entity_poly.pdbx_strand_id
1 'polypeptide(L)'
;MLVAQAKVMQSLHNKIPSAKIGPAPNIAVIYPATSKPEDILAAFNYNAIRNWLYLDMAARGEYNVMAWRYMEEKGYTPDILPGDMEILRSGKPDFIAFNYYTTQAVEASRGDGQDEVIRGGNKLLKSGEDGVHRGAANNHLPRTEFGTEIDPVGFRNTLREIYDRYHLPLLITENGLGAFDKLDENGEINDHYRIDYLRRHLEQMQLAITDGVEVFGYTPWSALDLISTHQGCSKRYGLIYVNRDECDLKDLRRIRKLSSYWYADVIKNNALP
;
A
#
# COMPACT_ATOMS: atom_id res chain seq x y z
N MET A 1 13.33 -8.66 -11.91
CA MET A 1 13.34 -7.94 -10.62
C MET A 1 13.43 -8.89 -9.43
N LEU A 2 12.52 -9.87 -9.29
CA LEU A 2 12.46 -10.75 -8.11
C LEU A 2 13.70 -11.63 -7.90
N VAL A 3 14.34 -12.10 -8.98
CA VAL A 3 15.65 -12.81 -8.89
C VAL A 3 16.73 -11.91 -8.27
N ALA A 4 16.76 -10.62 -8.62
CA ALA A 4 17.72 -9.67 -8.05
C ALA A 4 17.42 -9.42 -6.56
N GLN A 5 16.15 -9.28 -6.18
CA GLN A 5 15.73 -9.17 -4.77
C GLN A 5 16.25 -10.37 -3.96
N ALA A 6 16.02 -11.60 -4.42
CA ALA A 6 16.47 -12.80 -3.73
C ALA A 6 18.00 -12.87 -3.59
N LYS A 7 18.75 -12.52 -4.64
CA LYS A 7 20.22 -12.41 -4.59
C LYS A 7 20.69 -11.37 -3.57
N VAL A 8 20.01 -10.22 -3.46
CA VAL A 8 20.36 -9.17 -2.50
C VAL A 8 20.09 -9.63 -1.07
N MET A 9 18.95 -10.28 -0.80
CA MET A 9 18.65 -10.85 0.52
C MET A 9 19.72 -11.85 0.94
N GLN A 10 20.04 -12.83 0.07
CA GLN A 10 21.09 -13.81 0.32
C GLN A 10 22.46 -13.15 0.56
N SER A 11 22.85 -12.19 -0.29
CA SER A 11 24.11 -11.47 -0.15
C SER A 11 24.18 -10.69 1.17
N LEU A 12 23.08 -10.06 1.60
CA LEU A 12 23.05 -9.30 2.85
C LEU A 12 23.22 -10.24 4.05
N HIS A 13 22.47 -11.35 4.10
CA HIS A 13 22.56 -12.33 5.18
C HIS A 13 23.94 -12.95 5.28
N ASN A 14 24.60 -13.23 4.15
CA ASN A 14 25.97 -13.76 4.14
C ASN A 14 27.01 -12.74 4.63
N LYS A 15 26.85 -11.46 4.28
CA LYS A 15 27.83 -10.41 4.62
C LYS A 15 27.61 -9.82 6.00
N ILE A 16 26.36 -9.70 6.43
CA ILE A 16 25.94 -9.06 7.67
C ILE A 16 24.82 -9.89 8.31
N PRO A 17 25.14 -11.00 9.00
CA PRO A 17 24.15 -11.94 9.53
C PRO A 17 23.12 -11.34 10.51
N SER A 18 23.45 -10.21 11.15
CA SER A 18 22.55 -9.50 12.06
C SER A 18 21.59 -8.53 11.35
N ALA A 19 21.82 -8.22 10.07
CA ALA A 19 20.98 -7.31 9.32
C ALA A 19 19.63 -7.96 8.98
N LYS A 20 18.60 -7.12 8.88
CA LYS A 20 17.23 -7.52 8.56
C LYS A 20 16.79 -6.91 7.24
N ILE A 21 16.12 -7.68 6.40
CA ILE A 21 15.64 -7.24 5.09
C ILE A 21 14.27 -7.84 4.76
N GLY A 22 13.44 -7.06 4.10
CA GLY A 22 12.11 -7.47 3.65
C GLY A 22 11.71 -6.79 2.34
N PRO A 23 10.74 -7.35 1.60
CA PRO A 23 10.14 -6.66 0.44
C PRO A 23 9.25 -5.51 0.91
N ALA A 24 8.94 -4.54 0.04
CA ALA A 24 8.04 -3.43 0.34
C ALA A 24 7.02 -3.12 -0.80
N PRO A 25 6.18 -4.09 -1.22
CA PRO A 25 5.17 -3.87 -2.24
C PRO A 25 3.96 -3.06 -1.73
N ASN A 26 3.16 -2.53 -2.66
CA ASN A 26 1.86 -1.96 -2.33
C ASN A 26 0.80 -3.06 -2.20
N ILE A 27 0.35 -3.33 -0.98
CA ILE A 27 -0.57 -4.44 -0.66
C ILE A 27 -1.80 -3.89 0.04
N ALA A 28 -2.97 -4.33 -0.41
CA ALA A 28 -4.24 -4.05 0.23
C ALA A 28 -5.22 -5.19 -0.11
N VAL A 29 -6.02 -5.60 0.87
CA VAL A 29 -7.07 -6.60 0.63
C VAL A 29 -8.06 -6.13 -0.43
N ILE A 30 -8.59 -7.11 -1.17
CA ILE A 30 -9.63 -6.90 -2.15
C ILE A 30 -10.97 -7.30 -1.53
N TYR A 31 -11.94 -6.40 -1.61
CA TYR A 31 -13.30 -6.68 -1.18
C TYR A 31 -14.17 -7.12 -2.35
N PRO A 32 -15.06 -8.09 -2.12
CA PRO A 32 -16.18 -8.31 -3.02
C PRO A 32 -17.19 -7.17 -2.86
N ALA A 33 -17.81 -6.74 -3.96
CA ALA A 33 -18.82 -5.69 -3.94
C ALA A 33 -20.09 -6.12 -3.19
N THR A 34 -20.43 -7.41 -3.25
CA THR A 34 -21.58 -8.00 -2.56
C THR A 34 -21.27 -9.40 -2.05
N SER A 35 -22.22 -10.05 -1.37
CA SER A 35 -22.12 -11.44 -0.93
C SER A 35 -22.44 -12.47 -2.03
N LYS A 36 -22.63 -12.04 -3.29
CA LYS A 36 -22.80 -12.96 -4.41
C LYS A 36 -21.57 -13.86 -4.55
N PRO A 37 -21.74 -15.19 -4.66
CA PRO A 37 -20.60 -16.11 -4.80
C PRO A 37 -19.61 -15.72 -5.90
N GLU A 38 -20.11 -15.15 -7.00
CA GLU A 38 -19.30 -14.72 -8.14
C GLU A 38 -18.45 -13.48 -7.81
N ASP A 39 -18.95 -12.55 -7.00
CA ASP A 39 -18.19 -11.39 -6.52
C ASP A 39 -17.12 -11.84 -5.51
N ILE A 40 -17.43 -12.83 -4.67
CA ILE A 40 -16.45 -13.45 -3.76
C ILE A 40 -15.30 -14.07 -4.56
N LEU A 41 -15.63 -14.86 -5.60
CA LEU A 41 -14.62 -15.48 -6.48
C LEU A 41 -13.78 -14.43 -7.22
N ALA A 42 -14.41 -13.36 -7.73
CA ALA A 42 -13.72 -12.26 -8.38
C ALA A 42 -12.72 -11.57 -7.43
N ALA A 43 -13.11 -11.36 -6.16
CA ALA A 43 -12.22 -10.81 -5.14
C ALA A 43 -11.03 -11.74 -4.86
N PHE A 44 -11.24 -13.06 -4.74
CA PHE A 44 -10.15 -14.03 -4.59
C PHE A 44 -9.18 -14.01 -5.77
N ASN A 45 -9.69 -14.03 -7.00
CA ASN A 45 -8.88 -14.01 -8.21
C ASN A 45 -8.04 -12.73 -8.30
N TYR A 46 -8.67 -11.57 -8.10
CA TYR A 46 -7.95 -10.32 -8.17
C TYR A 46 -6.97 -10.13 -7.01
N ASN A 47 -7.28 -10.62 -5.81
CA ASN A 47 -6.34 -10.64 -4.68
C ASN A 47 -5.08 -11.45 -5.03
N ALA A 48 -5.25 -12.61 -5.69
CA ALA A 48 -4.12 -13.41 -6.17
C ALA A 48 -3.25 -12.66 -7.19
N ILE A 49 -3.87 -12.03 -8.19
CA ILE A 49 -3.14 -11.34 -9.26
C ILE A 49 -2.48 -10.05 -8.75
N ARG A 50 -3.19 -9.25 -7.95
CA ARG A 50 -2.72 -7.94 -7.47
C ARG A 50 -1.68 -8.08 -6.37
N ASN A 51 -1.89 -8.97 -5.41
CA ASN A 51 -1.10 -9.05 -4.19
C ASN A 51 -0.17 -10.27 -4.19
N TRP A 52 -0.74 -11.48 -4.33
CA TRP A 52 0.00 -12.71 -4.12
C TRP A 52 1.01 -13.01 -5.22
N LEU A 53 0.77 -12.56 -6.46
CA LEU A 53 1.74 -12.62 -7.55
C LEU A 53 3.12 -12.08 -7.13
N TYR A 54 3.14 -10.98 -6.38
CA TYR A 54 4.38 -10.33 -5.94
C TYR A 54 4.82 -10.84 -4.57
N LEU A 55 3.90 -10.90 -3.60
CA LEU A 55 4.28 -11.17 -2.22
C LEU A 55 4.56 -12.65 -1.94
N ASP A 56 3.86 -13.60 -2.58
CA ASP A 56 4.21 -15.03 -2.47
C ASP A 56 5.61 -15.28 -3.04
N MET A 57 5.95 -14.67 -4.17
CA MET A 57 7.27 -14.82 -4.75
C MET A 57 8.34 -14.18 -3.86
N ALA A 58 8.08 -13.00 -3.32
CA ALA A 58 9.02 -12.29 -2.45
C ALA A 58 9.25 -12.98 -1.09
N ALA A 59 8.23 -13.63 -0.53
CA ALA A 59 8.30 -14.26 0.80
C ALA A 59 8.63 -15.75 0.77
N ARG A 60 8.13 -16.48 -0.24
CA ARG A 60 8.26 -17.94 -0.34
C ARG A 60 9.17 -18.39 -1.48
N GLY A 61 9.35 -17.56 -2.51
CA GLY A 61 10.04 -17.93 -3.74
C GLY A 61 9.18 -18.77 -4.67
N GLU A 62 7.85 -18.64 -4.59
CA GLU A 62 6.88 -19.42 -5.34
C GLU A 62 5.80 -18.51 -5.93
N TYR A 63 5.34 -18.80 -7.14
CA TYR A 63 4.21 -18.08 -7.73
C TYR A 63 2.90 -18.62 -7.16
N ASN A 64 1.97 -17.72 -6.85
CA ASN A 64 0.61 -18.09 -6.52
C ASN A 64 -0.04 -18.83 -7.70
N VAL A 65 -0.69 -19.98 -7.44
CA VAL A 65 -1.28 -20.84 -8.49
C VAL A 65 -2.28 -20.08 -9.35
N MET A 66 -3.17 -19.29 -8.74
CA MET A 66 -4.20 -18.56 -9.49
C MET A 66 -3.59 -17.45 -10.34
N ALA A 67 -2.62 -16.71 -9.79
CA ALA A 67 -1.90 -15.68 -10.54
C ALA A 67 -1.08 -16.28 -11.69
N TRP A 68 -0.47 -17.45 -11.49
CA TRP A 68 0.28 -18.15 -12.52
C TRP A 68 -0.63 -18.61 -13.67
N ARG A 69 -1.78 -19.23 -13.35
CA ARG A 69 -2.77 -19.63 -14.37
C ARG A 69 -3.27 -18.44 -15.19
N TYR A 70 -3.54 -17.32 -14.53
CA TYR A 70 -3.87 -16.07 -15.22
C TYR A 70 -2.76 -15.63 -16.19
N MET A 71 -1.50 -15.65 -15.78
CA MET A 71 -0.38 -15.30 -16.67
C MET A 71 -0.22 -16.28 -17.84
N GLU A 72 -0.44 -17.58 -17.63
CA GLU A 72 -0.39 -18.59 -18.71
C GLU A 72 -1.46 -18.32 -19.76
N GLU A 73 -2.70 -18.12 -19.32
CA GLU A 73 -3.84 -17.84 -20.21
C GLU A 73 -3.62 -16.58 -21.06
N LYS A 74 -3.00 -15.54 -20.47
CA LYS A 74 -2.73 -14.28 -21.16
C LYS A 74 -1.40 -14.29 -21.94
N GLY A 75 -0.59 -15.34 -21.84
CA GLY A 75 0.74 -15.38 -22.45
C GLY A 75 1.75 -14.41 -21.81
N TYR A 76 1.58 -14.09 -20.53
CA TYR A 76 2.41 -13.16 -19.74
C TYR A 76 3.44 -13.86 -18.85
N THR A 77 3.55 -15.19 -18.94
CA THR A 77 4.53 -15.92 -18.13
C THR A 77 5.94 -15.45 -18.44
N PRO A 78 6.79 -15.22 -17.42
CA PRO A 78 8.17 -14.85 -17.64
C PRO A 78 8.98 -16.06 -18.12
N ASP A 79 10.03 -15.81 -18.89
CA ASP A 79 11.07 -16.81 -19.11
C ASP A 79 11.76 -17.15 -17.79
N ILE A 80 11.69 -18.42 -17.39
CA ILE A 80 12.39 -18.93 -16.20
C ILE A 80 13.66 -19.64 -16.67
N LEU A 81 14.82 -19.05 -16.38
CA LEU A 81 16.09 -19.62 -16.75
C LEU A 81 16.57 -20.68 -15.75
N PRO A 82 17.48 -21.59 -16.16
CA PRO A 82 18.07 -22.56 -15.24
C PRO A 82 18.65 -21.89 -13.99
N GLY A 83 18.20 -22.33 -12.81
CA GLY A 83 18.64 -21.82 -11.51
C GLY A 83 17.81 -20.66 -10.94
N ASP A 84 16.94 -20.00 -11.72
CA ASP A 84 16.16 -18.84 -11.24
C ASP A 84 15.26 -19.21 -10.06
N MET A 85 14.53 -20.33 -10.16
CA MET A 85 13.63 -20.77 -9.08
C MET A 85 14.38 -21.20 -7.82
N GLU A 86 15.61 -21.69 -7.95
CA GLU A 86 16.44 -22.01 -6.78
C GLU A 86 16.92 -20.74 -6.09
N ILE A 87 17.37 -19.75 -6.86
CA ILE A 87 17.72 -18.42 -6.35
C ILE A 87 16.50 -17.78 -5.65
N LEU A 88 15.33 -17.80 -6.28
CA LEU A 88 14.11 -17.21 -5.73
C LEU A 88 13.72 -17.86 -4.39
N ARG A 89 13.74 -19.19 -4.29
CA ARG A 89 13.45 -19.91 -3.03
C ARG A 89 14.48 -19.63 -1.94
N SER A 90 15.72 -19.33 -2.30
CA SER A 90 16.79 -18.99 -1.35
C SER A 90 16.67 -17.58 -0.76
N GLY A 91 15.93 -16.67 -1.41
CA GLY A 91 15.65 -15.33 -0.92
C GLY A 91 14.62 -15.37 0.21
N LYS A 92 15.07 -15.39 1.47
CA LYS A 92 14.19 -15.39 2.64
C LYS A 92 14.15 -13.99 3.25
N PRO A 93 12.99 -13.33 3.34
CA PRO A 93 12.90 -12.08 4.10
C PRO A 93 12.80 -12.35 5.61
N ASP A 94 13.25 -11.39 6.40
CA ASP A 94 13.10 -11.39 7.86
C ASP A 94 11.77 -10.81 8.34
N PHE A 95 11.15 -9.98 7.49
CA PHE A 95 9.90 -9.29 7.74
C PHE A 95 9.21 -8.96 6.41
N ILE A 96 7.94 -8.59 6.44
CA ILE A 96 7.24 -8.03 5.29
C ILE A 96 7.04 -6.54 5.53
N ALA A 97 7.69 -5.72 4.72
CA ALA A 97 7.29 -4.33 4.59
C ALA A 97 6.17 -4.20 3.55
N PHE A 98 5.29 -3.23 3.72
CA PHE A 98 4.31 -2.91 2.69
C PHE A 98 3.80 -1.48 2.77
N ASN A 99 3.30 -1.02 1.63
CA ASN A 99 2.72 0.31 1.44
C ASN A 99 1.19 0.17 1.40
N TYR A 100 0.48 0.99 2.17
CA TYR A 100 -0.98 0.96 2.26
C TYR A 100 -1.60 2.35 2.14
N TYR A 101 -2.65 2.45 1.34
CA TYR A 101 -3.42 3.69 1.16
C TYR A 101 -4.93 3.46 1.13
N THR A 102 -5.38 2.43 0.42
CA THR A 102 -6.79 2.13 0.18
C THR A 102 -6.95 0.66 -0.17
N THR A 103 -8.10 0.09 0.20
CA THR A 103 -8.60 -1.17 -0.36
C THR A 103 -9.15 -0.96 -1.77
N GLN A 104 -9.53 -2.06 -2.43
CA GLN A 104 -10.31 -2.04 -3.67
C GLN A 104 -11.50 -2.97 -3.56
N ALA A 105 -12.66 -2.54 -4.04
CA ALA A 105 -13.81 -3.40 -4.23
C ALA A 105 -13.89 -3.87 -5.69
N VAL A 106 -14.33 -5.11 -5.90
CA VAL A 106 -14.55 -5.70 -7.23
C VAL A 106 -15.83 -6.52 -7.25
N GLU A 107 -16.39 -6.67 -8.44
CA GLU A 107 -17.53 -7.54 -8.70
C GLU A 107 -17.22 -8.49 -9.85
N ALA A 108 -18.09 -9.47 -10.08
CA ALA A 108 -17.94 -10.44 -11.15
C ALA A 108 -17.81 -9.77 -12.51
N SER A 109 -16.83 -10.27 -13.28
CA SER A 109 -16.66 -9.95 -14.69
C SER A 109 -17.93 -10.31 -15.48
N ARG A 110 -18.29 -9.47 -16.45
CA ARG A 110 -19.35 -9.78 -17.42
C ARG A 110 -18.84 -10.58 -18.61
N GLY A 111 -17.53 -10.52 -18.89
CA GLY A 111 -16.93 -11.17 -20.06
C GLY A 111 -17.43 -10.56 -21.38
N ASP A 112 -17.83 -9.28 -21.34
CA ASP A 112 -18.35 -8.53 -22.50
C ASP A 112 -17.35 -7.50 -23.03
N GLY A 113 -16.10 -7.53 -22.55
CA GLY A 113 -15.05 -6.59 -22.91
C GLY A 113 -15.17 -5.21 -22.26
N GLN A 114 -16.12 -5.00 -21.33
CA GLN A 114 -16.39 -3.70 -20.70
C GLN A 114 -16.18 -3.71 -19.18
N ASP A 115 -15.37 -4.63 -18.67
CA ASP A 115 -15.10 -4.74 -17.23
C ASP A 115 -14.10 -3.71 -16.70
N GLU A 116 -13.34 -3.03 -17.57
CA GLU A 116 -12.46 -1.92 -17.16
C GLU A 116 -13.26 -0.67 -16.76
N VAL A 117 -13.12 -0.22 -15.52
CA VAL A 117 -13.75 0.98 -14.97
C VAL A 117 -12.69 1.98 -14.50
N ILE A 118 -12.91 3.27 -14.77
CA ILE A 118 -12.05 4.35 -14.29
C ILE A 118 -12.20 4.52 -12.76
N ARG A 119 -11.08 4.55 -12.05
CA ARG A 119 -11.04 4.75 -10.58
C ARG A 119 -10.70 6.18 -10.19
N GLY A 120 -11.37 6.67 -9.14
CA GLY A 120 -11.00 7.90 -8.44
C GLY A 120 -10.98 9.15 -9.31
N GLY A 121 -11.74 9.17 -10.42
CA GLY A 121 -11.72 10.28 -11.38
C GLY A 121 -10.40 10.43 -12.17
N ASN A 122 -9.43 9.54 -11.99
CA ASN A 122 -8.16 9.56 -12.71
C ASN A 122 -8.20 8.55 -13.87
N LYS A 123 -8.22 9.05 -15.10
CA LYS A 123 -8.27 8.22 -16.33
C LYS A 123 -7.09 7.23 -16.47
N LEU A 124 -6.00 7.45 -15.74
CA LEU A 124 -4.83 6.57 -15.72
C LEU A 124 -4.97 5.39 -14.75
N LEU A 125 -5.93 5.46 -13.82
CA LEU A 125 -6.19 4.40 -12.85
C LEU A 125 -7.43 3.63 -13.32
N LYS A 126 -7.20 2.48 -13.93
CA LYS A 126 -8.26 1.55 -14.32
C LYS A 126 -8.33 0.38 -13.32
N SER A 127 -9.51 -0.18 -13.16
CA SER A 127 -9.72 -1.42 -12.41
C SER A 127 -10.74 -2.27 -13.15
N GLY A 128 -10.45 -3.55 -13.24
CA GLY A 128 -11.17 -4.49 -14.07
C GLY A 128 -10.22 -5.16 -15.06
N GLU A 129 -10.48 -6.43 -15.29
CA GLU A 129 -9.79 -7.28 -16.25
C GLU A 129 -10.84 -8.24 -16.77
N ASP A 130 -11.11 -8.18 -18.07
CA ASP A 130 -12.15 -8.98 -18.72
C ASP A 130 -11.90 -10.49 -18.48
N GLY A 131 -12.96 -11.20 -18.09
CA GLY A 131 -12.92 -12.59 -17.65
C GLY A 131 -12.47 -12.81 -16.20
N VAL A 132 -11.98 -11.79 -15.51
CA VAL A 132 -11.41 -11.92 -14.15
C VAL A 132 -12.23 -11.18 -13.11
N HIS A 133 -12.40 -9.87 -13.28
CA HIS A 133 -13.15 -9.02 -12.35
C HIS A 133 -13.55 -7.70 -13.01
N ARG A 134 -14.58 -7.04 -12.48
CA ARG A 134 -14.90 -5.63 -12.76
C ARG A 134 -14.58 -4.77 -11.55
N GLY A 135 -14.05 -3.57 -11.77
CA GLY A 135 -13.86 -2.60 -10.70
C GLY A 135 -15.18 -2.13 -10.10
N ALA A 136 -15.30 -2.12 -8.77
CA ALA A 136 -16.46 -1.62 -8.06
C ALA A 136 -16.11 -0.46 -7.11
N ALA A 137 -17.09 0.38 -6.83
CA ALA A 137 -17.02 1.43 -5.82
C ALA A 137 -17.51 0.88 -4.47
N ASN A 138 -16.78 1.14 -3.39
CA ASN A 138 -17.29 0.85 -2.05
C ASN A 138 -18.01 2.08 -1.49
N ASN A 139 -19.35 2.11 -1.62
CA ASN A 139 -20.18 3.23 -1.19
C ASN A 139 -20.28 3.38 0.35
N HIS A 140 -19.68 2.46 1.11
CA HIS A 140 -19.59 2.55 2.57
C HIS A 140 -18.36 3.32 3.06
N LEU A 141 -17.43 3.67 2.17
CA LEU A 141 -16.19 4.33 2.52
C LEU A 141 -16.21 5.82 2.16
N PRO A 142 -15.73 6.71 3.05
CA PRO A 142 -15.48 8.08 2.68
C PRO A 142 -14.33 8.17 1.67
N ARG A 143 -14.26 9.27 0.93
CA ARG A 143 -13.22 9.51 -0.07
C ARG A 143 -12.47 10.80 0.22
N THR A 144 -11.18 10.78 -0.11
CA THR A 144 -10.36 11.99 -0.20
C THR A 144 -10.88 12.91 -1.31
N GLU A 145 -10.44 14.18 -1.31
CA GLU A 145 -10.70 15.13 -2.39
C GLU A 145 -10.22 14.62 -3.78
N PHE A 146 -9.28 13.68 -3.79
CA PHE A 146 -8.76 13.02 -4.99
C PHE A 146 -9.52 11.73 -5.36
N GLY A 147 -10.67 11.46 -4.74
CA GLY A 147 -11.51 10.30 -5.05
C GLY A 147 -10.97 8.95 -4.56
N THR A 148 -9.85 8.93 -3.83
CA THR A 148 -9.33 7.72 -3.18
C THR A 148 -10.14 7.40 -1.92
N GLU A 149 -10.57 6.15 -1.75
CA GLU A 149 -11.30 5.68 -0.57
C GLU A 149 -10.39 5.69 0.67
N ILE A 150 -10.97 5.97 1.85
CA ILE A 150 -10.26 6.00 3.14
C ILE A 150 -10.78 4.83 3.97
N ASP A 151 -9.95 3.80 4.12
CA ASP A 151 -10.35 2.53 4.76
C ASP A 151 -9.39 2.07 5.87
N PRO A 152 -9.45 2.68 7.06
CA PRO A 152 -8.60 2.26 8.18
C PRO A 152 -8.92 0.81 8.63
N VAL A 153 -10.17 0.34 8.47
CA VAL A 153 -10.50 -1.06 8.83
C VAL A 153 -9.87 -2.03 7.83
N GLY A 154 -9.85 -1.68 6.54
CA GLY A 154 -9.13 -2.41 5.51
C GLY A 154 -7.63 -2.46 5.72
N PHE A 155 -7.04 -1.46 6.38
CA PHE A 155 -5.65 -1.51 6.82
C PHE A 155 -5.43 -2.65 7.83
N ARG A 156 -6.28 -2.75 8.87
CA ARG A 156 -6.25 -3.88 9.82
C ARG A 156 -6.49 -5.22 9.14
N ASN A 157 -7.47 -5.31 8.24
CA ASN A 157 -7.73 -6.53 7.48
C ASN A 157 -6.49 -6.95 6.67
N THR A 158 -5.79 -5.98 6.07
CA THR A 158 -4.55 -6.24 5.32
C THR A 158 -3.42 -6.72 6.22
N LEU A 159 -3.22 -6.10 7.38
CA LEU A 159 -2.24 -6.55 8.37
C LEU A 159 -2.50 -8.00 8.79
N ARG A 160 -3.75 -8.34 9.09
CA ARG A 160 -4.15 -9.69 9.48
C ARG A 160 -3.94 -10.70 8.37
N GLU A 161 -4.36 -10.38 7.14
CA GLU A 161 -4.22 -11.27 5.98
C GLU A 161 -2.75 -11.58 5.68
N ILE A 162 -1.88 -10.56 5.68
CA ILE A 162 -0.45 -10.77 5.45
C ILE A 162 0.15 -11.61 6.58
N TYR A 163 -0.17 -11.29 7.83
CA TYR A 163 0.41 -11.99 8.97
C TYR A 163 -0.05 -13.44 9.08
N ASP A 164 -1.34 -13.70 8.88
CA ASP A 164 -1.89 -15.06 8.83
C ASP A 164 -1.26 -15.89 7.71
N ARG A 165 -1.01 -15.26 6.55
CA ARG A 165 -0.43 -15.94 5.40
C ARG A 165 1.05 -16.27 5.56
N TYR A 166 1.85 -15.39 6.12
CA TYR A 166 3.32 -15.53 6.10
C TYR A 166 3.97 -15.71 7.46
N HIS A 167 3.29 -15.39 8.56
CA HIS A 167 3.82 -15.44 9.93
C HIS A 167 5.18 -14.73 10.06
N LEU A 168 5.31 -13.58 9.40
CA LEU A 168 6.48 -12.71 9.47
C LEU A 168 6.10 -11.37 10.09
N PRO A 169 6.98 -10.75 10.90
CA PRO A 169 6.76 -9.41 11.42
C PRO A 169 6.51 -8.40 10.30
N LEU A 170 5.72 -7.37 10.57
CA LEU A 170 5.31 -6.37 9.59
C LEU A 170 5.93 -4.99 9.87
N LEU A 171 6.28 -4.31 8.78
CA LEU A 171 6.71 -2.92 8.76
C LEU A 171 5.84 -2.15 7.76
N ILE A 172 5.16 -1.10 8.21
CA ILE A 172 4.41 -0.26 7.29
C ILE A 172 5.36 0.80 6.76
N THR A 173 5.82 0.65 5.52
CA THR A 173 6.79 1.54 4.88
C THR A 173 6.16 2.79 4.26
N GLU A 174 4.85 2.78 4.06
CA GLU A 174 4.14 3.94 3.50
C GLU A 174 2.66 3.89 3.88
N ASN A 175 2.18 4.94 4.56
CA ASN A 175 0.75 5.22 4.73
C ASN A 175 0.58 6.72 5.00
N GLY A 176 -0.37 7.38 4.34
CA GLY A 176 -0.55 8.81 4.52
C GLY A 176 -1.65 9.42 3.66
N LEU A 177 -1.89 10.71 3.88
CA LEU A 177 -2.93 11.48 3.20
C LEU A 177 -2.32 12.64 2.41
N GLY A 178 -2.56 12.63 1.11
CA GLY A 178 -2.30 13.76 0.24
C GLY A 178 -3.47 14.74 0.24
N ALA A 179 -3.19 16.03 0.46
CA ALA A 179 -4.19 17.11 0.49
C ALA A 179 -3.61 18.42 -0.08
N PHE A 180 -4.48 19.38 -0.38
CA PHE A 180 -4.06 20.73 -0.74
C PHE A 180 -3.87 21.58 0.53
N ASP A 181 -2.69 21.51 1.13
CA ASP A 181 -2.38 22.32 2.32
C ASP A 181 -2.13 23.79 1.93
N LYS A 182 -2.69 24.73 2.71
CA LYS A 182 -2.54 26.18 2.53
C LYS A 182 -2.05 26.82 3.82
N LEU A 183 -1.13 27.77 3.69
CA LEU A 183 -0.71 28.63 4.79
C LEU A 183 -1.87 29.54 5.20
N ASP A 184 -2.12 29.63 6.51
CA ASP A 184 -3.03 30.62 7.06
C ASP A 184 -2.37 32.01 7.21
N GLU A 185 -3.11 32.96 7.79
CA GLU A 185 -2.65 34.34 8.01
C GLU A 185 -1.41 34.43 8.92
N ASN A 186 -1.17 33.41 9.76
CA ASN A 186 -0.02 33.32 10.66
C ASN A 186 1.16 32.57 10.05
N GLY A 187 1.01 32.04 8.82
CA GLY A 187 2.03 31.22 8.18
C GLY A 187 2.08 29.79 8.71
N GLU A 188 0.99 29.29 9.28
CA GLU A 188 0.86 27.93 9.81
C GLU A 188 0.03 27.04 8.87
N ILE A 189 0.15 25.71 9.05
CA ILE A 189 -0.65 24.71 8.32
C ILE A 189 -1.47 23.90 9.34
N ASN A 190 -2.78 24.15 9.35
CA ASN A 190 -3.74 23.48 10.23
C ASN A 190 -4.37 22.26 9.54
N ASP A 191 -3.62 21.16 9.46
CA ASP A 191 -3.97 19.95 8.72
C ASP A 191 -4.67 18.86 9.57
N HIS A 192 -5.75 19.23 10.25
CA HIS A 192 -6.55 18.31 11.08
C HIS A 192 -7.03 17.06 10.33
N TYR A 193 -7.32 17.15 9.03
CA TYR A 193 -7.69 16.00 8.20
C TYR A 193 -6.58 14.94 8.11
N ARG A 194 -5.31 15.37 8.12
CA ARG A 194 -4.16 14.45 8.10
C ARG A 194 -4.00 13.77 9.44
N ILE A 195 -4.19 14.50 10.53
CA ILE A 195 -4.22 13.94 11.89
C ILE A 195 -5.34 12.90 12.00
N ASP A 196 -6.57 13.22 11.57
CA ASP A 196 -7.69 12.26 11.63
C ASP A 196 -7.40 10.98 10.84
N TYR A 197 -6.88 11.12 9.61
CA TYR A 197 -6.52 9.97 8.78
C TYR A 197 -5.47 9.09 9.47
N LEU A 198 -4.35 9.67 9.91
CA LEU A 198 -3.26 8.92 10.55
C LEU A 198 -3.71 8.29 11.86
N ARG A 199 -4.43 9.03 12.70
CA ARG A 199 -4.99 8.52 13.97
C ARG A 199 -5.83 7.28 13.73
N ARG A 200 -6.81 7.35 12.81
CA ARG A 200 -7.71 6.21 12.51
C ARG A 200 -6.96 4.98 11.99
N HIS A 201 -5.88 5.15 11.22
CA HIS A 201 -5.06 4.02 10.76
C HIS A 201 -4.21 3.44 11.89
N LEU A 202 -3.62 4.28 12.74
CA LEU A 202 -2.85 3.83 13.90
C LEU A 202 -3.73 3.12 14.94
N GLU A 203 -4.97 3.55 15.14
CA GLU A 203 -5.96 2.86 15.97
C GLU A 203 -6.19 1.43 15.46
N GLN A 204 -6.39 1.27 14.15
CA GLN A 204 -6.60 -0.03 13.53
C GLN A 204 -5.33 -0.89 13.53
N MET A 205 -4.14 -0.30 13.45
CA MET A 205 -2.87 -0.98 13.65
C MET A 205 -2.72 -1.50 15.08
N GLN A 206 -3.07 -0.69 16.09
CA GLN A 206 -3.06 -1.11 17.49
C GLN A 206 -4.04 -2.27 17.76
N LEU A 207 -5.21 -2.23 17.11
CA LEU A 207 -6.16 -3.35 17.17
C LEU A 207 -5.61 -4.60 16.46
N ALA A 208 -4.91 -4.47 15.32
CA ALA A 208 -4.25 -5.59 14.67
C ALA A 208 -3.15 -6.21 15.56
N ILE A 209 -2.37 -5.39 16.26
CA ILE A 209 -1.39 -5.85 17.25
C ILE A 209 -2.10 -6.61 18.38
N THR A 210 -3.23 -6.07 18.86
CA THR A 210 -4.07 -6.75 19.86
C THR A 210 -4.62 -8.10 19.36
N ASP A 211 -4.90 -8.22 18.05
CA ASP A 211 -5.31 -9.49 17.41
C ASP A 211 -4.18 -10.52 17.32
N GLY A 212 -2.93 -10.14 17.61
CA GLY A 212 -1.74 -11.00 17.55
C GLY A 212 -0.84 -10.77 16.34
N VAL A 213 -1.08 -9.73 15.54
CA VAL A 213 -0.19 -9.37 14.42
C VAL A 213 1.08 -8.70 14.95
N GLU A 214 2.24 -9.23 14.60
CA GLU A 214 3.52 -8.60 14.95
C GLU A 214 3.80 -7.43 14.00
N VAL A 215 3.73 -6.21 14.54
CA VAL A 215 4.11 -4.97 13.83
C VAL A 215 5.23 -4.30 14.61
N PHE A 216 6.35 -4.00 13.96
CA PHE A 216 7.51 -3.37 14.62
C PHE A 216 7.82 -1.96 14.12
N GLY A 217 7.06 -1.44 13.15
CA GLY A 217 7.24 -0.06 12.71
C GLY A 217 6.15 0.45 11.78
N TYR A 218 6.03 1.77 11.77
CA TYR A 218 5.14 2.53 10.89
C TYR A 218 5.85 3.79 10.44
N THR A 219 5.95 4.00 9.13
CA THR A 219 6.57 5.20 8.55
C THR A 219 5.54 6.00 7.77
N PRO A 220 5.06 7.14 8.30
CA PRO A 220 4.07 7.95 7.62
C PRO A 220 4.63 8.51 6.31
N TRP A 221 3.79 8.51 5.29
CA TRP A 221 4.09 9.18 4.03
C TRP A 221 3.52 10.60 4.06
N SER A 222 4.35 11.63 4.25
CA SER A 222 5.83 11.62 4.25
C SER A 222 6.39 12.53 5.34
N ALA A 223 7.71 12.51 5.54
CA ALA A 223 8.36 13.43 6.48
C ALA A 223 8.27 14.88 6.00
N LEU A 224 8.57 15.13 4.72
CA LEU A 224 8.58 16.44 4.07
C LEU A 224 7.68 16.42 2.85
N ASP A 225 7.06 17.55 2.51
CA ASP A 225 6.45 17.71 1.19
C ASP A 225 7.46 17.43 0.09
N LEU A 226 6.97 16.77 -0.95
CA LEU A 226 7.77 16.24 -2.06
C LEU A 226 6.99 16.36 -3.37
N ILE A 227 7.67 16.10 -4.49
CA ILE A 227 7.05 16.07 -5.81
C ILE A 227 6.45 14.67 -6.03
N SER A 228 5.13 14.60 -6.21
CA SER A 228 4.43 13.38 -6.59
C SER A 228 4.72 13.01 -8.04
N THR A 229 4.90 11.72 -8.32
CA THR A 229 5.19 11.16 -9.65
C THR A 229 4.17 11.54 -10.72
N HIS A 230 2.91 11.80 -10.32
CA HIS A 230 1.82 12.05 -11.26
C HIS A 230 0.95 13.28 -10.92
N GLN A 231 1.18 13.92 -9.76
CA GLN A 231 0.30 15.00 -9.26
C GLN A 231 1.07 16.26 -8.81
N GLY A 232 2.34 16.38 -9.20
CA GLY A 232 3.16 17.56 -8.88
C GLY A 232 3.40 17.72 -7.38
N CYS A 233 3.71 18.94 -6.95
CA CYS A 233 3.92 19.25 -5.52
C CYS A 233 2.70 19.88 -4.83
N SER A 234 1.62 20.18 -5.56
CA SER A 234 0.40 20.77 -5.00
C SER A 234 -0.35 19.79 -4.10
N LYS A 235 -0.29 18.49 -4.41
CA LYS A 235 -0.76 17.43 -3.50
C LYS A 235 0.32 17.11 -2.48
N ARG A 236 0.13 17.61 -1.26
CA ARG A 236 1.11 17.59 -0.17
C ARG A 236 0.86 16.44 0.79
N TYR A 237 1.94 15.80 1.23
CA TYR A 237 1.92 14.60 2.07
C TYR A 237 2.72 14.77 3.37
N GLY A 238 3.61 15.76 3.43
CA GLY A 238 4.59 15.89 4.49
C GLY A 238 3.96 16.16 5.85
N LEU A 239 4.63 15.77 6.94
CA LEU A 239 4.46 16.38 8.25
C LEU A 239 5.10 17.79 8.26
N ILE A 240 6.09 18.01 7.41
CA ILE A 240 6.78 19.29 7.23
C ILE A 240 6.45 19.84 5.84
N TYR A 241 5.83 21.02 5.83
CA TYR A 241 5.54 21.79 4.63
C TYR A 241 6.83 22.32 4.00
N VAL A 242 6.92 22.30 2.68
CA VAL A 242 8.01 22.93 1.91
C VAL A 242 7.43 24.06 1.07
N ASN A 243 7.91 25.28 1.31
CA ASN A 243 7.44 26.46 0.58
C ASN A 243 8.00 26.48 -0.85
N ARG A 244 7.21 25.92 -1.75
CA ARG A 244 7.37 25.92 -3.21
C ARG A 244 6.03 25.62 -3.86
N ASP A 245 5.89 25.96 -5.13
CA ASP A 245 4.78 25.56 -5.99
C ASP A 245 5.30 24.76 -7.20
N GLU A 246 4.41 24.45 -8.15
CA GLU A 246 4.74 23.62 -9.32
C GLU A 246 5.84 24.26 -10.18
N CYS A 247 5.73 25.56 -10.41
CA CYS A 247 6.58 26.33 -11.32
C CYS A 247 7.45 27.38 -10.63
N ASP A 248 7.40 27.48 -9.30
CA ASP A 248 8.18 28.44 -8.52
C ASP A 248 8.78 27.74 -7.28
N LEU A 249 10.11 27.80 -7.15
CA LEU A 249 10.82 27.24 -6.00
C LEU A 249 10.58 28.04 -4.72
N LYS A 250 10.13 29.30 -4.82
CA LYS A 250 10.04 30.25 -3.71
C LYS A 250 11.36 30.25 -2.91
N ASP A 251 11.29 30.17 -1.59
CA ASP A 251 12.46 30.12 -0.70
C ASP A 251 12.76 28.72 -0.15
N LEU A 252 11.97 27.71 -0.49
CA LEU A 252 12.06 26.34 0.01
C LEU A 252 12.06 26.23 1.55
N ARG A 253 11.60 27.24 2.30
CA ARG A 253 11.61 27.17 3.77
C ARG A 253 10.73 26.01 4.26
N ARG A 254 11.13 25.40 5.38
CA ARG A 254 10.42 24.28 6.00
C ARG A 254 9.55 24.79 7.14
N ILE A 255 8.27 24.39 7.15
CA ILE A 255 7.30 24.78 8.16
C ILE A 255 6.69 23.51 8.74
N ARG A 256 6.75 23.32 10.06
CA ARG A 256 6.08 22.19 10.70
C ARG A 256 4.58 22.38 10.62
N LYS A 257 3.87 21.38 10.11
CA LYS A 257 2.40 21.37 10.12
C LYS A 257 1.89 20.94 11.50
N LEU A 258 0.61 21.15 11.77
CA LEU A 258 -0.01 20.70 13.02
C LEU A 258 0.19 19.19 13.24
N SER A 259 0.07 18.40 12.17
CA SER A 259 0.32 16.95 12.18
C SER A 259 1.74 16.56 12.62
N SER A 260 2.74 17.40 12.39
CA SER A 260 4.11 17.16 12.87
C SER A 260 4.19 17.21 14.40
N TYR A 261 3.47 18.14 15.04
CA TYR A 261 3.45 18.25 16.49
C TYR A 261 2.67 17.08 17.10
N TRP A 262 1.49 16.80 16.54
CA TRP A 262 0.69 15.65 16.95
C TRP A 262 1.46 14.33 16.85
N TYR A 263 2.16 14.07 15.73
CA TYR A 263 2.91 12.84 15.56
C TYR A 263 4.14 12.76 16.48
N ALA A 264 4.75 13.89 16.82
CA ALA A 264 5.81 13.95 17.83
C ALA A 264 5.29 13.54 19.22
N ASP A 265 4.07 13.95 19.58
CA ASP A 265 3.43 13.53 20.84
C ASP A 265 3.08 12.05 20.83
N VAL A 266 2.61 11.51 19.70
CA VAL A 266 2.37 10.06 19.53
C VAL A 266 3.65 9.26 19.79
N ILE A 267 4.77 9.66 19.16
CA ILE A 267 6.07 9.00 19.34
C ILE A 267 6.53 9.11 20.80
N LYS A 268 6.47 10.31 21.38
CA LYS A 268 6.93 10.58 22.75
C LYS A 268 6.20 9.74 23.78
N ASN A 269 4.90 9.57 23.60
CA ASN A 269 4.05 8.84 24.54
C ASN A 269 3.91 7.36 24.19
N ASN A 270 4.37 6.94 23.00
CA ASN A 270 4.11 5.63 22.41
C ASN A 270 2.62 5.23 22.49
N ALA A 271 1.75 6.22 22.27
CA ALA A 271 0.31 6.11 22.44
C ALA A 271 -0.40 7.16 21.59
N LEU A 272 -1.64 6.86 21.20
CA LEU A 272 -2.51 7.88 20.62
C LEU A 272 -3.10 8.77 21.72
N PRO A 273 -3.25 10.10 21.48
CA PRO A 273 -3.89 11.02 22.41
C PRO A 273 -5.35 10.68 22.70
#